data_AF-A0A352IV72-F1
#
_entry.id   AF-A0A352IV72-F1
#
_cell.length_a   1.000
_cell.length_b   1.000
_cell.length_c   1.000
_cell.angle_alpha   90.00
_cell.angle_beta   90.00
_cell.angle_gamma   90.00
#
_symmetry.space_group_name_H-M   'P 1'
#
loop_
_entity.id
_entity.type
_entity.pdbx_description
1 polymer ?
#
loop_
_entity_poly.entity_id
_entity_poly.type
_entity_poly.pdbx_seq_one_letter_code
_entity_poly.pdbx_strand_id
1 'polypeptide(L)'
;LLSPAKGDIAWRVAFLAGLIGAPAVWVLATELPPIEIEAGYPALIVAGLLVGIGTRYGSGCTSGHGVCGLSRLSLRSLAVTMSFMAAGFVTVYVIRHLMGV
;
A
#
# COMPACT_ATOMS: atom_id res chain seq x y z
N LEU A 1 -5.85 -19.58 -3.01
CA LEU A 1 -6.13 -18.14 -3.30
C LEU A 1 -7.47 -17.92 -4.02
N LEU A 2 -8.06 -18.94 -4.67
CA LEU A 2 -9.32 -18.85 -5.43
C LEU A 2 -10.52 -19.55 -4.79
N SER A 3 -10.46 -19.83 -3.48
CA SER A 3 -11.66 -20.15 -2.70
C SER A 3 -11.74 -19.18 -1.53
N PRO A 4 -12.69 -18.23 -1.56
CA PRO A 4 -13.03 -17.48 -0.36
C PRO A 4 -13.54 -18.48 0.69
N ALA A 5 -13.01 -18.45 1.91
CA ALA A 5 -13.67 -19.10 3.02
C ALA A 5 -15.06 -18.45 3.19
N LYS A 6 -16.13 -19.24 3.35
CA LYS A 6 -17.48 -18.71 3.55
C LYS A 6 -17.47 -17.74 4.74
N GLY A 7 -17.78 -16.46 4.50
CA GLY A 7 -17.73 -15.38 5.49
C GLY A 7 -16.78 -14.23 5.12
N ASP A 8 -15.70 -14.49 4.37
CA ASP A 8 -14.70 -13.47 4.02
C ASP A 8 -15.18 -12.50 2.92
N ILE A 9 -16.11 -12.93 2.06
CA ILE A 9 -16.56 -12.13 0.90
C ILE A 9 -17.26 -10.86 1.37
N ALA A 10 -18.15 -10.94 2.36
CA ALA A 10 -18.88 -9.80 2.87
C ALA A 10 -17.94 -8.72 3.42
N TRP A 11 -16.94 -9.13 4.21
CA TRP A 11 -15.92 -8.22 4.73
C TRP A 11 -15.08 -7.57 3.63
N ARG A 12 -14.65 -8.37 2.64
CA ARG A 12 -13.87 -7.85 1.49
C ARG A 12 -14.67 -6.85 0.65
N VAL A 13 -15.94 -7.13 0.41
CA VAL A 13 -16.84 -6.22 -0.32
C VAL A 13 -17.04 -4.93 0.48
N ALA A 14 -17.29 -5.02 1.79
CA ALA A 14 -17.41 -3.84 2.65
C ALA A 14 -16.12 -2.99 2.65
N PHE A 15 -14.95 -3.64 2.72
CA PHE A 15 -13.66 -2.96 2.64
C PHE A 15 -13.45 -2.24 1.29
N LEU A 16 -13.71 -2.93 0.17
CA LEU A 16 -13.59 -2.33 -1.16
C LEU A 16 -14.60 -1.20 -1.38
N ALA A 17 -15.84 -1.39 -0.92
CA ALA A 17 -16.86 -0.35 -0.96
C ALA A 17 -16.45 0.87 -0.13
N GLY A 18 -15.85 0.67 1.05
CA GLY A 18 -15.29 1.76 1.86
C GLY A 18 -14.11 2.45 1.18
N LEU A 19 -13.19 1.70 0.56
CA LEU A 19 -12.02 2.23 -0.14
C LEU A 19 -12.42 3.13 -1.34
N ILE A 20 -13.43 2.71 -2.10
CA ILE A 20 -13.94 3.46 -3.26
C ILE A 20 -14.90 4.57 -2.81
N GLY A 21 -15.71 4.31 -1.79
CA GLY A 21 -16.73 5.22 -1.30
C GLY A 21 -16.17 6.39 -0.47
N ALA A 22 -15.07 6.20 0.24
CA ALA A 22 -14.48 7.26 1.07
C ALA A 22 -14.10 8.52 0.27
N PRO A 23 -13.41 8.43 -0.89
CA PRO A 23 -13.21 9.57 -1.77
C PRO A 23 -14.53 10.21 -2.24
N ALA A 24 -15.54 9.40 -2.57
CA ALA A 24 -16.83 9.90 -3.04
C ALA A 24 -17.57 10.71 -1.96
N VAL A 25 -17.51 10.26 -0.70
CA VAL A 25 -18.05 11.00 0.45
C VAL A 25 -17.24 12.27 0.72
N TRP A 26 -15.92 12.23 0.53
CA TRP A 26 -15.05 13.40 0.72
C TRP A 26 -15.43 14.56 -0.20
N VAL A 27 -15.81 14.28 -1.45
CA VAL A 27 -16.25 15.30 -2.43
C VAL A 27 -17.45 16.10 -1.95
N LEU A 28 -18.31 15.50 -1.11
CA LEU A 28 -19.48 16.19 -0.55
C LEU A 28 -19.10 17.25 0.48
N ALA A 29 -17.91 17.14 1.09
CA ALA A 29 -17.41 18.08 2.10
C ALA A 29 -16.44 19.10 1.50
N THR A 30 -15.50 18.67 0.65
CA THR A 30 -14.47 19.54 0.05
C THR A 30 -14.11 19.09 -1.36
N GLU A 31 -13.53 19.99 -2.15
CA GLU A 31 -12.92 19.62 -3.43
C GLU A 31 -11.77 18.61 -3.20
N LEU A 32 -11.59 17.68 -4.14
CA LEU A 32 -10.44 16.78 -4.07
C LEU A 32 -9.15 17.57 -4.36
N PRO A 33 -8.06 17.29 -3.64
CA PRO A 33 -6.76 17.82 -4.01
C PRO A 33 -6.39 17.37 -5.43
N PRO A 34 -5.69 18.20 -6.21
CA PRO A 34 -5.24 17.83 -7.55
C PRO A 34 -4.38 16.56 -7.47
N ILE A 35 -4.73 15.56 -8.27
CA ILE A 35 -3.99 14.30 -8.36
C ILE A 35 -2.87 14.50 -9.37
N GLU A 36 -1.71 14.91 -8.89
CA GLU A 36 -0.50 15.05 -9.70
C GLU A 36 0.28 13.72 -9.66
N ILE A 37 0.31 13.04 -10.79
CA ILE A 37 1.12 11.83 -10.97
C ILE A 37 2.30 12.20 -11.86
N GLU A 38 3.43 12.49 -11.23
CA GLU A 38 4.69 12.81 -11.92
C GLU A 38 5.37 11.58 -12.54
N ALA A 39 4.79 10.38 -12.34
CA ALA A 39 5.31 9.12 -12.85
C ALA A 39 4.62 8.68 -14.16
N GLY A 40 5.41 8.29 -15.16
CA GLY A 40 4.89 7.68 -16.39
C GLY A 40 4.23 6.32 -16.15
N TYR A 41 3.27 5.95 -17.01
CA TYR A 41 2.57 4.66 -16.96
C TYR A 41 3.48 3.43 -16.80
N PRO A 42 4.64 3.32 -17.47
CA PRO A 42 5.55 2.19 -17.28
C PRO A 42 6.07 2.07 -15.84
N ALA A 43 6.41 3.19 -15.21
CA ALA A 43 6.88 3.22 -13.82
C ALA A 43 5.78 2.77 -12.86
N LEU A 44 4.54 3.21 -13.08
CA LEU A 44 3.38 2.80 -12.28
C LEU A 44 3.13 1.29 -12.37
N ILE A 45 3.18 0.72 -13.58
CA ILE A 45 2.97 -0.72 -13.80
C ILE A 45 4.07 -1.52 -13.09
N VAL A 46 5.33 -1.15 -13.29
CA VAL A 46 6.47 -1.84 -12.65
C VAL A 46 6.40 -1.71 -11.13
N ALA A 47 6.14 -0.51 -10.61
CA ALA A 47 5.99 -0.29 -9.17
C ALA A 47 4.84 -1.13 -8.59
N GLY A 48 3.67 -1.15 -9.24
CA GLY A 48 2.53 -1.94 -8.82
C GLY A 48 2.82 -3.45 -8.77
N LEU A 49 3.52 -3.98 -9.78
CA LEU A 49 3.94 -5.38 -9.81
C LEU A 49 4.96 -5.69 -8.70
N LEU A 50 5.98 -4.86 -8.51
CA LEU A 50 6.98 -5.02 -7.45
C LEU A 50 6.33 -4.98 -6.06
N VAL A 51 5.39 -4.06 -5.83
CA VAL A 51 4.63 -3.99 -4.57
C VAL A 51 3.75 -5.22 -4.40
N GLY A 52 3.03 -5.66 -5.43
CA GLY A 52 2.19 -6.86 -5.37
C GLY A 52 2.99 -8.12 -5.03
N ILE A 53 4.15 -8.29 -5.66
CA ILE A 53 5.08 -9.39 -5.39
C ILE A 53 5.66 -9.27 -3.97
N GLY A 54 6.11 -8.06 -3.58
CA GLY A 54 6.69 -7.79 -2.28
C GLY A 54 5.73 -8.05 -1.12
N THR A 55 4.46 -7.64 -1.25
CA THR A 55 3.44 -7.91 -0.22
C THR A 55 3.13 -9.39 -0.08
N ARG A 56 3.25 -10.19 -1.15
CA ARG A 56 3.11 -11.65 -1.07
C ARG A 56 4.29 -12.30 -0.35
N TYR A 57 5.52 -11.93 -0.69
CA TYR A 57 6.71 -12.44 0.00
C TYR A 57 6.78 -11.99 1.47
N GLY A 58 6.35 -10.76 1.75
CA GLY A 58 6.22 -10.22 3.11
C GLY A 58 5.09 -10.85 3.93
N SER A 59 4.27 -11.73 3.35
CA SER A 59 3.05 -12.29 3.96
C SER A 59 2.04 -11.23 4.44
N GLY A 60 2.07 -10.04 3.84
CA GLY A 60 1.29 -8.89 4.24
C GLY A 60 1.78 -7.59 3.60
N CYS A 61 1.04 -6.50 3.83
CA CYS A 61 1.45 -5.16 3.43
C CYS A 61 2.11 -4.40 4.58
N THR A 62 2.79 -3.31 4.27
CA THR A 62 3.44 -2.44 5.26
C THR A 62 2.45 -1.94 6.32
N SER A 63 1.23 -1.55 5.92
CA SER A 63 0.19 -1.12 6.87
C SER A 63 -0.32 -2.26 7.75
N GLY A 64 -0.41 -3.49 7.24
CA GLY A 64 -0.81 -4.66 8.03
C GLY A 64 0.21 -5.02 9.11
N HIS A 65 1.50 -5.04 8.74
CA HIS A 65 2.58 -5.26 9.72
C HIS A 65 2.76 -4.07 10.66
N GLY A 66 2.58 -2.84 10.17
CA GLY A 66 2.65 -1.62 10.97
C GLY A 66 1.50 -1.51 11.96
N VAL A 67 0.27 -1.34 11.49
CA VAL A 67 -0.89 -1.06 12.34
C VAL A 67 -1.23 -2.25 13.22
N CYS A 68 -1.53 -3.41 12.63
CA CYS A 68 -1.98 -4.58 13.40
C CYS A 68 -0.80 -5.33 14.04
N GLY A 69 0.32 -5.47 13.31
CA GLY A 69 1.47 -6.25 13.75
C GLY A 69 2.29 -5.58 14.86
N LEU A 70 2.55 -4.28 14.76
CA LEU A 70 3.31 -3.54 15.76
C LEU A 70 2.51 -3.30 17.04
N SER A 71 1.18 -3.10 16.92
CA SER A 71 0.27 -3.01 18.08
C SER A 71 0.28 -4.28 18.94
N ARG A 72 0.67 -5.42 18.37
CA ARG A 72 0.85 -6.69 19.08
C ARG A 72 2.28 -6.91 19.60
N LEU A 73 3.13 -5.88 19.55
CA LEU A 73 4.57 -5.92 19.89
C LEU A 73 5.36 -7.03 19.18
N SER A 74 5.00 -7.35 17.94
CA SER A 74 5.72 -8.36 17.16
C SER A 74 7.03 -7.80 16.58
N LEU A 75 8.17 -8.33 17.04
CA LEU A 75 9.50 -8.02 16.49
C LEU A 75 9.62 -8.41 15.01
N ARG A 76 8.93 -9.48 14.59
CA ARG A 76 8.86 -9.87 13.18
C ARG A 76 8.20 -8.77 12.35
N SER A 77 7.08 -8.23 12.82
CA SER A 77 6.36 -7.16 12.11
C SER A 77 7.16 -5.86 12.10
N LEU A 78 7.90 -5.56 13.17
CA LEU A 78 8.85 -4.44 13.19
C LEU A 78 9.90 -4.61 12.07
N ALA A 79 10.54 -5.78 11.99
CA ALA A 79 11.57 -6.04 10.97
C ALA A 79 11.01 -5.90 9.54
N VAL A 80 9.84 -6.46 9.26
CA VAL A 80 9.18 -6.32 7.94
C VAL A 80 8.87 -4.85 7.62
N THR A 81 8.36 -4.10 8.60
CA THR A 81 8.02 -2.68 8.42
C THR A 81 9.27 -1.84 8.16
N MET A 82 10.36 -2.07 8.92
CA MET A 82 11.63 -1.38 8.72
C MET A 82 12.24 -1.69 7.36
N SER A 83 12.19 -2.93 6.89
CA SER A 83 12.68 -3.30 5.56
C SER A 83 11.91 -2.60 4.45
N PHE A 84 10.56 -2.54 4.54
CA PHE A 84 9.75 -1.81 3.56
C PHE A 84 10.06 -0.31 3.56
N MET A 85 10.17 0.31 4.75
CA MET A 85 10.50 1.73 4.86
C MET A 85 11.90 2.04 4.35
N ALA A 86 12.90 1.24 4.73
CA ALA A 86 14.27 1.38 4.25
C ALA A 86 14.35 1.27 2.72
N ALA A 87 13.69 0.29 2.12
CA ALA A 87 13.64 0.17 0.67
C ALA A 87 12.99 1.40 0.01
N GLY A 88 11.91 1.94 0.59
CA GLY A 88 11.27 3.17 0.15
C GLY A 88 12.20 4.38 0.21
N PHE A 89 12.88 4.58 1.35
CA PHE A 89 13.85 5.67 1.52
C PHE A 89 15.01 5.58 0.54
N VAL A 90 15.60 4.39 0.37
CA VAL A 90 16.68 4.18 -0.60
C VAL A 90 16.19 4.45 -2.01
N THR A 91 14.99 3.97 -2.37
CA THR A 91 14.43 4.18 -3.72
C THR A 91 14.23 5.66 -4.01
N VAL A 92 13.63 6.42 -3.08
CA VAL A 92 13.45 7.88 -3.23
C VAL A 92 14.79 8.60 -3.28
N TYR A 93 15.76 8.22 -2.45
CA TYR A 93 17.09 8.81 -2.48
C TYR A 93 17.76 8.61 -3.84
N VAL A 94 17.74 7.38 -4.35
CA VAL A 94 18.34 7.03 -5.64
C VAL A 94 17.64 7.77 -6.78
N ILE A 95 16.30 7.74 -6.84
CA ILE A 95 15.54 8.40 -7.91
C ILE A 95 15.75 9.91 -7.87
N ARG A 96 15.49 10.54 -6.72
CA ARG A 96 15.42 12.00 -6.63
C ARG A 96 16.78 12.67 -6.51
N HIS A 97 17.77 12.05 -5.88
CA HIS A 97 19.07 12.67 -5.61
C HIS A 97 20.19 12.15 -6.51
N LEU A 98 20.16 10.88 -6.93
CA LEU A 98 21.20 10.33 -7.80
C LEU A 98 20.82 10.41 -9.29
N MET A 99 19.57 10.11 -9.62
CA MET A 99 19.10 10.11 -11.02
C MET A 99 18.47 11.45 -11.43
N GLY A 100 18.05 12.27 -10.47
CA GLY A 100 17.52 13.63 -10.73
C GLY A 100 16.19 13.63 -11.51
N VAL A 101 15.45 12.52 -11.42
CA VAL A 101 14.11 12.32 -11.99
C VAL A 101 13.04 12.38 -10.91
#